data_AF-A0A8H7WRY5-F1
#
_entry.id   AF-A0A8H7WRY5-F1
#
_cell.length_a   1.000
_cell.length_b   1.000
_cell.length_c   1.000
_cell.angle_alpha   90.00
_cell.angle_beta   90.00
_cell.angle_gamma   90.00
#
_symmetry.space_group_name_H-M   'P 1'
#
loop_
_entity.id
_entity.type
_entity.pdbx_description
1 polymer ?
#
loop_
_entity_poly.entity_id
_entity_poly.type
_entity_poly.pdbx_seq_one_letter_code
_entity_poly.pdbx_strand_id
1 'polypeptide(L)'
;MRLLGQILVETVFKNDVDTKGFLRIAEEAGRNNIEYVASVYKDLLDGKSISQPNRLLVVGRYYNSIKNYSIDIKLAGEKLRVAYVGAKQDNFDLETYQVDSFFWWLDYDESAKRVRLPGYPPRNTSH
;
A
#
# COMPACT_ATOMS: atom_id res chain seq x y z
N MET A 1 36.67 25.04 17.90
CA MET A 1 36.04 24.68 19.19
C MET A 1 34.81 23.84 18.90
N ARG A 2 34.70 22.64 19.48
CA ARG A 2 33.45 21.87 19.41
C ARG A 2 32.51 22.35 20.52
N LEU A 3 31.22 22.46 20.22
CA LEU A 3 30.20 22.86 21.20
C LEU A 3 29.89 21.69 22.13
N LEU A 4 29.56 21.97 23.40
CA LEU A 4 29.27 20.94 24.41
C LEU A 4 28.11 20.02 23.99
N GLY A 5 27.11 20.57 23.30
CA GLY A 5 26.00 19.80 22.73
C GLY A 5 26.43 18.86 21.61
N GLN A 6 27.44 19.22 20.82
CA GLN A 6 28.00 18.34 19.80
C GLN A 6 28.71 17.15 20.45
N ILE A 7 29.51 17.37 21.49
CA ILE A 7 30.19 16.29 22.23
C ILE A 7 29.18 15.32 22.84
N LEU A 8 28.06 15.81 23.40
CA LEU A 8 27.00 14.96 23.96
C LEU A 8 26.35 14.08 22.89
N VAL A 9 26.00 14.62 21.72
CA VAL A 9 25.43 13.85 20.61
C VAL A 9 26.44 12.81 20.10
N GLU A 10 27.69 13.21 19.86
CA GLU A 10 28.75 12.32 19.36
C GLU A 10 29.09 11.19 20.34
N THR A 11 28.99 11.45 21.66
CA THR A 11 29.27 10.48 22.72
C THR A 11 28.09 9.52 22.95
N VAL A 12 26.86 10.05 22.95
CA VAL A 12 25.64 9.26 23.18
C VAL A 12 25.31 8.39 21.96
N PHE A 13 25.39 8.96 20.76
CA PHE A 13 25.04 8.25 19.53
C PHE A 13 26.20 7.47 18.92
N LYS A 14 27.41 7.59 19.49
CA LYS A 14 28.69 7.10 18.93
C LYS A 14 28.86 7.61 17.49
N ASN A 15 29.80 8.52 17.28
CA ASN A 15 30.10 9.14 15.98
C ASN A 15 30.51 8.17 14.84
N ASP A 16 30.50 6.86 15.06
CA ASP A 16 30.59 5.83 14.03
C ASP A 16 29.18 5.42 13.60
N VAL A 17 28.62 6.15 12.63
CA VAL A 17 27.49 5.61 11.88
C VAL A 17 28.03 4.46 11.05
N ASP A 18 27.70 3.22 11.44
CA ASP A 18 27.95 2.02 10.63
C ASP A 18 27.08 2.09 9.35
N THR A 19 27.54 2.91 8.41
CA THR A 19 26.88 3.17 7.14
C THR A 19 26.71 1.87 6.37
N LYS A 20 27.68 0.94 6.46
CA LYS A 20 27.62 -0.36 5.80
C LYS A 20 26.55 -1.26 6.43
N GLY A 21 26.48 -1.32 7.76
CA GLY A 21 25.46 -2.04 8.50
C GLY A 21 24.07 -1.48 8.22
N PHE A 22 23.92 -0.15 8.22
CA PHE A 22 22.67 0.52 7.88
C PHE A 22 22.22 0.21 6.45
N LEU A 23 23.11 0.35 5.46
CA LEU A 23 22.81 0.04 4.05
C LEU A 23 22.38 -1.42 3.89
N ARG A 24 23.10 -2.36 4.52
CA ARG A 24 22.75 -3.79 4.50
C ARG A 24 21.34 -4.04 5.05
N ILE A 25 21.00 -3.45 6.21
CA ILE A 25 19.68 -3.61 6.81
C ILE A 25 18.60 -2.99 5.92
N ALA A 26 18.86 -1.82 5.34
CA ALA A 26 17.92 -1.16 4.44
C ALA A 26 17.67 -1.99 3.17
N GLU A 27 18.70 -2.57 2.57
CA GLU A 27 18.59 -3.47 1.42
C GLU A 27 17.84 -4.76 1.77
N GLU A 28 18.15 -5.37 2.92
CA GLU A 28 17.48 -6.58 3.40
C GLU A 28 15.99 -6.33 3.68
N ALA A 29 15.67 -5.24 4.38
CA ALA A 29 14.29 -4.83 4.61
C ALA A 29 13.55 -4.57 3.29
N GLY A 30 14.21 -3.92 2.32
CA GLY A 30 13.66 -3.69 0.99
C GLY A 30 13.33 -4.99 0.25
N ARG A 31 14.28 -5.95 0.20
CA ARG A 31 14.07 -7.26 -0.42
C ARG A 31 12.93 -8.04 0.26
N ASN A 32 12.98 -8.14 1.58
CA ASN A 32 11.97 -8.88 2.34
C ASN A 32 10.57 -8.29 2.14
N ASN A 33 10.46 -6.96 2.06
CA ASN A 33 9.19 -6.30 1.79
C ASN A 33 8.66 -6.61 0.38
N ILE A 34 9.52 -6.58 -0.64
CA ILE A 34 9.14 -6.92 -2.03
C ILE A 34 8.65 -8.38 -2.10
N GLU A 35 9.40 -9.31 -1.49
CA GLU A 35 9.04 -10.74 -1.48
C GLU A 35 7.72 -10.98 -0.75
N TYR A 36 7.52 -10.36 0.40
CA TYR A 36 6.28 -10.46 1.17
C TYR A 36 5.07 -9.90 0.40
N VAL A 37 5.22 -8.72 -0.21
CA VAL A 37 4.13 -8.11 -0.98
C VAL A 37 3.78 -8.99 -2.20
N ALA A 38 4.80 -9.57 -2.85
CA ALA A 38 4.59 -10.51 -3.94
C ALA A 38 3.89 -11.81 -3.50
N SER A 39 4.23 -12.36 -2.34
CA SER A 39 3.56 -13.55 -1.80
C SER A 39 2.11 -13.27 -1.45
N VAL A 40 1.82 -12.14 -0.79
CA VAL A 40 0.44 -11.73 -0.47
C VAL A 40 -0.41 -11.58 -1.74
N TYR A 41 0.14 -10.97 -2.79
CA TYR A 41 -0.59 -10.86 -4.05
C TYR A 41 -0.89 -12.22 -4.66
N LYS A 42 0.09 -13.13 -4.62
CA LYS A 42 -0.10 -14.51 -5.09
C LYS A 42 -1.20 -15.22 -4.29
N ASP A 43 -1.19 -15.11 -2.97
CA ASP A 43 -2.21 -15.71 -2.10
C ASP A 43 -3.62 -15.14 -2.36
N LEU A 44 -3.71 -13.84 -2.66
CA LEU A 44 -4.97 -13.20 -3.08
C LEU A 44 -5.47 -13.69 -4.45
N LEU A 45 -4.56 -14.00 -5.38
CA LEU A 45 -4.95 -14.58 -6.66
C LEU A 45 -5.36 -16.06 -6.51
N ASP A 46 -4.59 -16.83 -5.74
CA ASP A 46 -4.82 -18.26 -5.53
C ASP A 46 -6.11 -18.51 -4.73
N GLY A 47 -6.46 -17.63 -3.80
CA GLY A 47 -7.69 -17.74 -2.99
C GLY A 47 -8.95 -17.15 -3.66
N LYS A 48 -8.84 -16.59 -4.86
CA LYS A 48 -9.96 -15.99 -5.57
C LYS A 48 -10.91 -17.08 -6.08
N SER A 49 -12.16 -17.07 -5.61
CA SER A 49 -13.17 -18.07 -5.96
C SER A 49 -14.23 -17.58 -6.95
N ILE A 50 -14.37 -16.27 -7.11
CA ILE A 50 -15.30 -15.66 -8.08
C ILE A 50 -14.64 -14.53 -8.87
N SER A 51 -15.08 -14.33 -10.11
CA SER A 51 -14.52 -13.31 -11.01
C SER A 51 -15.38 -12.07 -11.15
N GLN A 52 -16.67 -12.14 -10.82
CA GLN A 52 -17.63 -11.04 -10.95
C GLN A 52 -18.45 -10.86 -9.68
N PRO A 53 -18.70 -9.62 -9.25
CA PRO A 53 -19.48 -9.36 -8.04
C PRO A 53 -20.97 -9.23 -8.32
N ASN A 54 -21.79 -9.43 -7.29
CA ASN A 54 -23.21 -9.07 -7.34
C ASN A 54 -23.37 -7.54 -7.24
N ARG A 55 -23.29 -6.87 -8.38
CA ARG A 55 -23.16 -5.40 -8.49
C ARG A 55 -24.28 -4.60 -7.79
N LEU A 56 -25.50 -5.13 -7.75
CA LEU A 56 -26.66 -4.39 -7.21
C LEU A 56 -26.69 -4.31 -5.68
N LEU A 57 -26.04 -5.25 -4.97
CA LEU A 57 -26.05 -5.30 -3.50
C LEU A 57 -24.91 -4.49 -2.86
N VAL A 58 -23.89 -4.13 -3.63
CA VAL A 58 -22.61 -3.63 -3.11
C VAL A 58 -22.41 -2.13 -3.36
N VAL A 59 -23.14 -1.54 -4.31
CA VAL A 59 -23.04 -0.11 -4.62
C VAL A 59 -23.80 0.70 -3.57
N GLY A 60 -23.12 1.68 -2.97
CA GLY A 60 -23.71 2.50 -1.93
C GLY A 60 -22.70 3.36 -1.18
N ARG A 61 -23.23 4.16 -0.26
CA ARG A 61 -22.44 4.90 0.72
C ARG A 61 -22.61 4.25 2.08
N TYR A 62 -21.51 3.87 2.69
CA TYR A 62 -21.48 3.18 3.97
C TYR A 62 -20.82 4.09 5.00
N TYR A 63 -21.39 4.15 6.20
CA TYR A 63 -20.85 4.91 7.32
C TYR A 63 -20.40 3.96 8.41
N ASN A 64 -19.36 4.34 9.14
CA ASN A 64 -19.08 3.68 10.40
C ASN A 64 -20.18 3.98 11.44
N SER A 65 -20.17 3.25 12.56
CA SER A 65 -21.22 3.32 13.58
C SER A 65 -21.42 4.72 14.17
N ILE A 66 -20.34 5.50 14.32
CA ILE A 66 -20.37 6.87 14.85
C ILE A 66 -20.51 7.96 13.76
N LYS A 67 -20.68 7.56 12.49
CA LYS A 67 -20.96 8.42 11.32
C LYS A 67 -19.95 9.53 11.03
N ASN A 68 -18.72 9.42 11.54
CA ASN A 68 -17.64 10.38 11.24
C ASN A 68 -16.75 9.93 10.08
N TYR A 69 -16.94 8.71 9.58
CA TYR A 69 -16.21 8.15 8.45
C TYR A 69 -17.17 7.47 7.49
N SER A 70 -16.88 7.58 6.19
CA SER A 70 -17.66 6.90 5.17
C SER A 70 -16.77 6.33 4.07
N ILE A 71 -17.32 5.32 3.39
CA ILE A 71 -16.81 4.83 2.11
C ILE A 71 -17.93 4.89 1.07
N ASP A 72 -17.55 5.24 -0.15
CA ASP A 72 -18.42 5.23 -1.32
C ASP A 72 -17.99 4.09 -2.23
N ILE A 73 -18.88 3.12 -2.46
CA ILE A 73 -18.69 2.07 -3.47
C ILE A 73 -19.51 2.42 -4.70
N LYS A 74 -18.84 2.58 -5.85
CA LYS A 74 -19.47 2.97 -7.11
C LYS A 74 -19.02 2.05 -8.24
N LEU A 75 -19.88 1.91 -9.24
CA LEU A 75 -19.50 1.27 -10.49
C LEU A 75 -18.75 2.28 -11.37
N ALA A 76 -17.55 1.92 -11.81
CA ALA A 76 -16.72 2.69 -12.73
C ALA A 76 -16.42 1.83 -13.96
N GLY A 77 -17.26 1.93 -14.99
CA GLY A 77 -17.25 1.00 -16.12
C GLY A 77 -17.72 -0.39 -15.67
N GLU A 78 -16.86 -1.40 -15.79
CA GLU A 78 -17.17 -2.78 -15.39
C GLU A 78 -16.68 -3.14 -13.97
N LYS A 79 -15.87 -2.27 -13.36
CA LYS A 79 -15.26 -2.50 -12.05
C LYS A 79 -15.99 -1.74 -10.95
N LEU A 80 -15.98 -2.31 -9.74
CA LEU A 80 -16.34 -1.57 -8.54
C LEU A 80 -15.16 -0.72 -8.10
N ARG A 81 -15.44 0.45 -7.53
CA ARG A 81 -14.43 1.38 -7.03
C ARG A 81 -14.85 1.85 -5.64
N VAL A 82 -13.94 1.76 -4.68
CA VAL A 82 -14.11 2.33 -3.35
C VAL A 82 -13.47 3.71 -3.30
N ALA A 83 -14.13 4.69 -2.69
CA ALA A 83 -13.56 5.98 -2.33
C ALA A 83 -13.74 6.24 -0.84
N TYR A 84 -12.67 6.61 -0.17
CA TYR A 84 -12.70 6.87 1.27
C TYR A 84 -13.03 8.34 1.55
N VAL A 85 -13.95 8.59 2.48
CA VAL A 85 -14.41 9.94 2.89
C VAL A 85 -14.90 10.79 1.70
N GLY A 86 -15.43 10.15 0.65
CA GLY A 86 -15.85 10.83 -0.58
C GLY A 86 -14.71 11.56 -1.33
N ALA A 87 -13.45 11.35 -0.93
CA ALA A 87 -12.31 11.98 -1.56
C ALA A 87 -12.13 11.44 -2.98
N LYS A 88 -12.19 12.34 -3.97
CA LYS A 88 -12.02 11.96 -5.39
C LYS A 88 -10.63 11.37 -5.68
N GLN A 89 -9.63 11.66 -4.85
CA GLN A 89 -8.23 11.32 -5.12
C GLN A 89 -7.80 9.98 -4.48
N ASP A 90 -8.48 9.56 -3.40
CA ASP A 90 -8.24 8.28 -2.72
C ASP A 90 -9.34 7.27 -3.08
N ASN A 91 -9.36 6.90 -4.36
CA ASN A 91 -10.23 5.85 -4.86
C ASN A 91 -9.43 4.65 -5.40
N PHE A 92 -9.95 3.43 -5.20
CA PHE A 92 -9.27 2.18 -5.55
C PHE A 92 -10.23 1.27 -6.31
N ASP A 93 -9.75 0.70 -7.40
CA ASP A 93 -10.49 -0.34 -8.13
C ASP A 93 -10.49 -1.61 -7.29
N LEU A 94 -11.70 -2.15 -7.11
CA LEU A 94 -11.94 -3.37 -6.36
C LEU A 94 -11.95 -4.56 -7.32
N GLU A 95 -11.09 -5.52 -7.01
CA GLU A 95 -11.11 -6.85 -7.57
C GLU A 95 -11.99 -7.74 -6.70
N THR A 96 -12.86 -8.53 -7.35
CA THR A 96 -13.69 -9.49 -6.62
C THR A 96 -12.82 -10.66 -6.16
N TYR A 97 -13.00 -11.08 -4.92
CA TYR A 97 -12.26 -12.20 -4.31
C TYR A 97 -13.16 -13.41 -4.08
N GLN A 98 -14.18 -13.22 -3.24
CA GLN A 98 -15.18 -14.22 -2.86
C GLN A 98 -16.54 -13.52 -2.81
N VAL A 99 -17.60 -14.26 -2.47
CA VAL A 99 -18.95 -13.68 -2.29
C VAL A 99 -18.85 -12.52 -1.30
N ASP A 100 -19.32 -11.35 -1.75
CA ASP A 100 -19.31 -10.09 -0.99
C ASP A 100 -17.93 -9.67 -0.42
N SER A 101 -16.85 -10.21 -0.98
CA SER A 101 -15.48 -9.95 -0.53
C SER A 101 -14.63 -9.41 -1.68
N PHE A 102 -13.87 -8.37 -1.37
CA PHE A 102 -13.14 -7.57 -2.34
C PHE A 102 -11.75 -7.25 -1.84
N PHE A 103 -10.82 -7.07 -2.76
CA PHE A 103 -9.51 -6.50 -2.48
C PHE A 103 -9.20 -5.42 -3.51
N TRP A 104 -8.26 -4.55 -3.19
CA TRP A 104 -7.64 -3.67 -4.18
C TRP A 104 -6.14 -3.89 -4.15
N TRP A 105 -5.50 -3.63 -5.27
CA TRP A 105 -4.06 -3.73 -5.40
C TRP A 105 -3.53 -2.51 -6.13
N LEU A 106 -2.39 -1.99 -5.69
CA LEU A 106 -1.67 -0.93 -6.38
C LEU A 106 -0.39 -1.53 -6.95
N ASP A 107 -0.21 -1.43 -8.26
CA ASP A 107 1.10 -1.70 -8.83
C ASP A 107 2.06 -0.53 -8.58
N TYR A 108 3.30 -0.68 -9.04
CA TYR A 108 4.33 0.34 -8.87
C TYR A 108 3.89 1.71 -9.41
N ASP A 109 3.34 1.74 -10.63
CA ASP A 109 3.00 2.98 -11.32
C ASP A 109 1.85 3.70 -10.63
N GLU A 110 0.80 2.98 -10.23
CA GLU A 110 -0.32 3.56 -9.49
C GLU A 110 0.09 4.01 -8.07
N SER A 111 1.00 3.28 -7.42
CA SER A 111 1.56 3.71 -6.12
C SER A 111 2.38 4.99 -6.26
N ALA A 112 3.28 5.05 -7.25
CA ALA A 112 4.14 6.19 -7.53
C ALA A 112 3.34 7.45 -7.91
N LYS A 113 2.34 7.30 -8.79
CA LYS A 113 1.41 8.38 -9.18
C LYS A 113 0.66 8.98 -7.99
N ARG A 114 0.44 8.21 -6.94
CA ARG A 114 -0.24 8.62 -5.71
C ARG A 114 0.71 9.09 -4.62
N VAL A 115 2.02 9.19 -4.91
CA VAL A 115 3.07 9.53 -3.95
C VAL A 115 3.05 8.61 -2.73
N ARG A 116 2.71 7.34 -2.95
CA ARG A 116 2.76 6.28 -1.95
C ARG A 116 4.03 5.48 -2.14
N LEU A 117 4.63 5.01 -1.04
CA LEU A 117 5.75 4.08 -1.11
C LEU A 117 5.30 2.83 -1.89
N PRO A 118 5.86 2.56 -3.07
CA PRO A 118 5.48 1.40 -3.83
C PRO A 118 5.95 0.15 -3.08
N GLY A 119 5.05 -0.81 -2.86
CA GLY A 119 5.40 -2.13 -2.32
C GLY A 119 6.16 -3.01 -3.31
N TYR A 120 6.31 -2.56 -4.56
CA TYR A 120 7.01 -3.26 -5.65
C TYR A 120 8.21 -2.44 -6.13
N PRO A 121 9.21 -3.09 -6.75
CA PRO A 121 10.17 -2.40 -7.59
C PRO A 121 9.49 -1.84 -8.86
N PRO A 122 10.09 -0.85 -9.54
CA PRO A 122 9.66 -0.45 -10.87
C PRO A 122 9.53 -1.68 -11.76
N ARG A 123 8.52 -1.72 -12.65
CA ARG A 123 8.53 -2.75 -13.70
C ARG A 123 9.86 -2.61 -14.45
N ASN A 124 10.68 -3.67 -14.47
CA ASN A 124 11.91 -3.68 -15.25
C ASN A 124 11.55 -3.34 -16.69
N THR A 125 11.85 -2.13 -17.13
CA THR A 125 11.93 -1.78 -18.54
C THR A 125 13.15 -2.51 -19.08
N SER A 126 12.91 -3.74 -19.53
CA SER A 126 13.87 -4.47 -20.35
C SER A 126 13.90 -3.73 -21.68
N HIS A 127 14.92 -2.88 -21.86
CA HIS A 127 15.32 -2.34 -23.15
C HIS A 127 16.50 -3.16 -23.68
#